data_AF-A0A3Q0EZC7-F1
#
_entry.id   AF-A0A3Q0EZC7-F1
#
_cell.length_a   1.000
_cell.length_b   1.000
_cell.length_c   1.000
_cell.angle_alpha   90.00
_cell.angle_beta   90.00
_cell.angle_gamma   90.00
#
_symmetry.space_group_name_H-M   'P 1'
#
loop_
_entity.id
_entity.type
_entity.pdbx_description
1 polymer ?
#
loop_
_entity_poly.entity_id
_entity_poly.type
_entity_poly.pdbx_seq_one_letter_code
_entity_poly.pdbx_strand_id
1 'polypeptide(L)'
;MESEVEKKGGEEVMSEVHLGCPPDFTGSYISLFTVSFSDVSRTTHLHPSQHNPLHANKLQFDQDGDLLLPRRRSTHTPFSCNSFSVRIQHNITSTIPNVGLQVWKAELVLSDFILHKESCSSELQGVIALELGAGTGLVGLLLARVANTVFLTVR
;
A
#
# COMPACT_ATOMS: atom_id res chain seq x y z
N MET A 1 40.70 22.41 23.73
CA MET A 1 39.88 22.97 22.64
C MET A 1 39.31 21.79 21.90
N GLU A 2 38.17 21.29 22.36
CA GLU A 2 37.40 20.27 21.65
C GLU A 2 36.66 21.00 20.53
N SER A 3 36.97 20.64 19.28
CA SER A 3 36.26 21.15 18.11
C SER A 3 34.90 20.45 18.05
N GLU A 4 33.85 21.17 18.40
CA GLU A 4 32.48 20.79 18.07
C GLU A 4 32.38 20.68 16.55
N VAL A 5 32.36 19.45 16.05
CA VAL A 5 32.02 19.17 14.66
C VAL A 5 30.52 19.39 14.56
N GLU A 6 30.15 20.63 14.21
CA GLU A 6 28.81 21.01 13.81
C GLU A 6 28.41 20.10 12.64
N LYS A 7 27.67 19.03 12.93
CA LYS A 7 27.00 18.22 11.91
C LYS A 7 26.05 19.18 11.21
N LYS A 8 26.46 19.67 10.04
CA LYS A 8 25.60 20.35 9.09
C LYS A 8 24.51 19.36 8.69
N GLY A 9 23.45 19.29 9.49
CA GLY A 9 22.25 18.51 9.18
C GLY A 9 21.72 19.06 7.87
N GLY A 10 21.71 18.23 6.81
CA GLY A 10 21.05 18.61 5.58
C GLY A 10 19.58 18.92 5.87
N GLU A 11 18.99 19.83 5.09
CA GLU A 11 17.56 20.13 5.19
C GLU A 11 16.77 18.81 5.12
N GLU A 12 16.04 18.51 6.19
CA GLU A 12 15.21 17.31 6.30
C GLU A 12 13.80 17.61 5.83
N VAL A 13 13.24 16.68 5.06
CA VAL A 13 11.85 16.69 4.64
C VAL A 13 11.12 15.60 5.39
N MET A 14 9.93 15.93 5.88
CA MET A 14 9.03 15.00 6.56
C MET A 14 8.20 14.24 5.51
N SER A 15 8.10 12.92 5.69
CA SER A 15 7.24 12.05 4.91
C SER A 15 5.79 12.50 5.02
N GLU A 16 5.02 12.44 3.95
CA GLU A 16 3.58 12.68 4.04
C GLU A 16 2.82 11.52 4.72
N VAL A 17 3.46 10.35 4.77
CA VAL A 17 2.90 9.09 5.28
C VAL A 17 3.53 8.78 6.64
N HIS A 18 2.73 8.93 7.70
CA HIS A 18 3.15 8.76 9.10
C HIS A 18 2.51 7.53 9.77
N LEU A 19 2.28 6.45 9.02
CA LEU A 19 1.45 5.33 9.46
C LEU A 19 2.01 4.63 10.72
N GLY A 20 1.31 4.82 11.85
CA GLY A 20 1.59 4.13 13.12
C GLY A 20 2.79 4.69 13.90
N CYS A 21 3.44 5.74 13.41
CA CYS A 21 4.59 6.31 14.09
C CYS A 21 4.16 7.12 15.33
N PRO A 22 4.73 6.85 16.52
CA PRO A 22 4.51 7.69 17.69
C PRO A 22 4.95 9.14 17.43
N PRO A 23 4.32 10.13 18.09
CA PRO A 23 4.85 11.49 18.10
C PRO A 23 6.28 11.50 18.63
N ASP A 24 7.11 12.42 18.13
CA ASP A 24 8.51 12.65 18.51
C ASP A 24 9.49 11.49 18.22
N PHE A 25 9.08 10.48 17.45
CA PHE A 25 9.98 9.42 17.00
C PHE A 25 10.97 9.95 15.96
N THR A 26 12.26 9.62 16.15
CA THR A 26 13.34 9.98 15.23
C THR A 26 14.02 8.72 14.71
N GLY A 27 14.28 8.68 13.40
CA GLY A 27 14.93 7.57 12.73
C GLY A 27 14.00 6.64 11.94
N SER A 28 14.47 5.42 11.69
CA SER A 28 13.74 4.42 10.89
C SER A 28 12.67 3.71 11.72
N TYR A 29 11.44 3.66 11.19
CA TYR A 29 10.29 3.00 11.77
C TYR A 29 9.89 1.78 10.92
N ILE A 30 9.31 0.75 11.55
CA ILE A 30 8.78 -0.41 10.84
C ILE A 30 7.26 -0.35 10.86
N SER A 31 6.65 -0.10 9.70
CA SER A 31 5.19 -0.19 9.53
C SER A 31 4.78 -1.57 9.04
N LEU A 32 3.65 -2.06 9.56
CA LEU A 32 3.02 -3.31 9.15
C LEU A 32 1.81 -3.03 8.25
N PHE A 33 1.94 -3.31 6.95
CA PHE A 33 0.86 -3.23 5.98
C PHE A 33 0.14 -4.57 5.93
N THR A 34 -1.11 -4.61 6.39
CA THR A 34 -1.92 -5.84 6.38
C THR A 34 -2.95 -5.76 5.25
N VAL A 35 -2.86 -6.71 4.32
CA VAL A 35 -3.78 -6.87 3.22
C VAL A 35 -4.70 -8.04 3.53
N SER A 36 -6.00 -7.87 3.32
CA SER A 36 -6.99 -8.90 3.58
C SER A 36 -7.91 -9.02 2.39
N PHE A 37 -7.89 -10.16 1.72
CA PHE A 37 -8.78 -10.43 0.61
C PHE A 37 -10.17 -10.76 1.15
N SER A 38 -11.17 -9.96 0.76
CA SER A 38 -12.56 -10.37 0.92
C SER A 38 -12.87 -11.32 -0.22
N ASP A 39 -13.41 -12.50 0.09
CA ASP A 39 -13.97 -13.39 -0.91
C ASP A 39 -15.20 -12.70 -1.50
N VAL A 40 -15.01 -11.90 -2.55
CA VAL A 40 -16.08 -11.14 -3.24
C VAL A 40 -17.18 -12.11 -3.74
N SER A 41 -16.83 -13.39 -3.90
CA SER A 41 -17.71 -14.51 -4.21
C SER A 41 -18.81 -14.79 -3.18
N ARG A 42 -18.68 -14.35 -1.92
CA ARG A 42 -19.71 -14.58 -0.89
C ARG A 42 -20.79 -13.51 -0.83
N THR A 43 -20.60 -12.37 -1.49
CA THR A 43 -21.61 -11.30 -1.55
C THR A 43 -22.72 -11.57 -2.57
N THR A 44 -22.57 -12.57 -3.45
CA THR A 44 -23.57 -12.95 -4.47
C THR A 44 -24.57 -14.02 -4.01
N HIS A 45 -24.42 -14.58 -2.80
CA HIS A 45 -25.27 -15.69 -2.32
C HIS A 45 -26.43 -15.31 -1.39
N LEU A 46 -26.82 -14.03 -1.34
CA LEU A 46 -28.11 -13.63 -0.78
C LEU A 46 -29.04 -13.21 -1.92
N HIS A 47 -29.76 -14.20 -2.47
CA HIS A 47 -30.87 -14.02 -3.42
C HIS A 47 -31.91 -13.03 -2.83
N PRO A 48 -32.53 -12.15 -3.64
CA PRO A 48 -33.71 -12.60 -4.38
C PRO A 48 -33.85 -12.00 -5.80
N SER A 49 -34.07 -12.91 -6.75
CA SER A 49 -35.04 -12.81 -7.85
C SER A 49 -35.04 -11.59 -8.80
N GLN A 50 -34.92 -11.93 -10.09
CA GLN A 50 -35.53 -11.29 -11.27
C GLN A 50 -34.75 -10.12 -11.92
N HIS A 51 -34.17 -10.45 -13.08
CA HIS A 51 -33.94 -9.59 -14.26
C HIS A 51 -33.36 -8.18 -14.07
N ASN A 52 -32.06 -8.01 -14.36
CA ASN A 52 -31.59 -6.98 -15.30
C ASN A 52 -30.08 -7.12 -15.61
N PRO A 53 -29.66 -7.02 -16.89
CA PRO A 53 -28.25 -6.99 -17.27
C PRO A 53 -27.68 -5.58 -16.99
N LEU A 54 -26.38 -5.50 -16.67
CA LEU A 54 -25.61 -4.27 -16.40
C LEU A 54 -25.71 -3.74 -14.96
N HIS A 55 -25.15 -4.49 -13.99
CA HIS A 55 -24.88 -3.92 -12.66
C HIS A 55 -23.60 -3.07 -12.72
N ALA A 56 -23.71 -1.90 -13.34
CA ALA A 56 -22.76 -0.82 -13.09
C ALA A 56 -22.86 -0.50 -11.59
N ASN A 57 -21.83 -0.86 -10.83
CA ASN A 57 -21.70 -0.41 -9.44
C ASN A 57 -21.89 1.11 -9.43
N LYS A 58 -22.98 1.58 -8.83
CA LYS A 58 -23.29 3.00 -8.73
C LYS A 58 -22.23 3.65 -7.85
N LEU A 59 -21.18 4.19 -8.47
CA LEU A 59 -20.17 5.00 -7.80
C LEU A 59 -20.88 6.16 -7.11
N GLN A 60 -20.71 6.27 -5.79
CA GLN A 60 -21.27 7.37 -5.01
C GLN A 60 -20.11 8.25 -4.56
N PHE A 61 -20.31 9.56 -4.59
CA PHE A 61 -19.31 10.53 -4.17
C PHE A 61 -19.86 11.32 -2.98
N ASP A 62 -19.00 11.73 -2.06
CA ASP A 62 -19.39 12.63 -0.98
C ASP A 62 -19.40 14.10 -1.43
N GLN A 63 -19.60 15.00 -0.47
CA GLN A 63 -19.72 16.43 -0.74
C GLN A 63 -18.40 17.05 -1.22
N ASP A 64 -17.28 16.42 -0.88
CA ASP A 64 -15.93 16.85 -1.28
C ASP A 64 -15.53 16.25 -2.64
N GLY A 65 -16.38 15.39 -3.21
CA GLY A 65 -16.14 14.71 -4.47
C GLY A 65 -15.31 13.44 -4.32
N ASP A 66 -15.09 12.97 -3.09
CA ASP A 66 -14.38 11.72 -2.83
C ASP A 66 -15.30 10.52 -3.03
N LEU A 67 -14.74 9.41 -3.52
CA LEU A 67 -15.51 8.19 -3.74
C LEU A 67 -15.93 7.56 -2.40
N LEU A 68 -17.23 7.41 -2.18
CA LEU A 68 -17.82 6.73 -1.04
C LEU A 68 -17.60 5.21 -1.13
N LEU A 69 -16.47 4.76 -0.59
CA LEU A 69 -16.16 3.34 -0.45
C LEU A 69 -16.92 2.74 0.75
N PRO A 70 -17.56 1.56 0.60
CA PRO A 70 -18.13 0.84 1.74
C PRO A 70 -17.03 0.52 2.75
N ARG A 71 -17.07 1.13 3.94
CA ARG A 71 -16.17 0.75 5.03
C ARG A 71 -16.46 -0.71 5.42
N ARG A 72 -15.44 -1.58 5.37
CA ARG A 72 -15.55 -2.94 5.93
C ARG A 72 -15.90 -2.83 7.41
N ARG A 73 -17.12 -3.22 7.77
CA ARG A 73 -17.48 -3.43 9.18
C ARG A 73 -16.75 -4.69 9.64
N SER A 74 -15.88 -4.52 10.63
CA SER A 74 -15.22 -5.63 11.32
C SER A 74 -16.29 -6.54 11.90
N THR A 75 -16.59 -7.61 11.17
CA THR A 75 -17.42 -8.71 11.65
C THR A 75 -16.43 -9.79 12.07
N HIS A 76 -16.41 -10.09 13.37
CA HIS A 76 -15.72 -11.24 13.97
C HIS A 76 -16.27 -12.54 13.38
N THR A 77 -15.98 -12.82 12.12
CA THR A 77 -16.26 -14.08 11.46
C THR A 77 -14.96 -14.88 11.45
N PRO A 78 -14.88 -15.98 12.21
CA PRO A 78 -13.70 -16.81 12.24
C PRO A 78 -13.63 -17.60 10.92
N PHE A 79 -12.47 -17.57 10.28
CA PHE A 79 -12.05 -18.39 9.13
C PHE A 79 -12.60 -18.00 7.75
N SER A 80 -11.90 -17.03 7.14
CA SER A 80 -11.53 -17.02 5.73
C SER A 80 -10.17 -16.34 5.63
N CYS A 81 -9.14 -17.05 6.10
CA CYS A 81 -7.76 -16.55 6.17
C CYS A 81 -7.15 -16.48 4.77
N ASN A 82 -7.41 -15.40 4.05
CA ASN A 82 -6.53 -14.96 2.97
C ASN A 82 -6.12 -13.52 3.27
N SER A 83 -5.33 -13.37 4.33
CA SER A 83 -4.67 -12.12 4.64
C SER A 83 -3.17 -12.36 4.75
N PHE A 84 -2.41 -11.32 4.46
CA PHE A 84 -0.98 -11.33 4.63
C PHE A 84 -0.51 -9.96 5.08
N SER A 85 0.71 -9.91 5.59
CA SER A 85 1.30 -8.66 6.03
C SER A 85 2.67 -8.46 5.41
N VAL A 86 2.97 -7.21 5.08
CA VAL A 86 4.26 -6.74 4.62
C VAL A 86 4.83 -5.79 5.67
N ARG A 87 6.08 -6.01 6.06
CA ARG A 87 6.81 -5.13 6.97
C ARG A 87 7.75 -4.28 6.14
N ILE A 88 7.59 -2.96 6.21
CA ILE A 88 8.48 -2.00 5.56
C ILE A 88 9.19 -1.21 6.64
N GLN A 89 10.52 -1.19 6.57
CA GLN A 89 11.32 -0.23 7.31
C GLN A 89 11.46 1.03 6.47
N HIS A 90 11.05 2.17 7.02
CA HIS A 90 11.08 3.47 6.33
C HIS A 90 11.39 4.60 7.30
N ASN A 91 11.76 5.76 6.75
CA ASN A 91 12.03 6.95 7.54
C ASN A 91 10.83 7.90 7.51
N ILE A 92 10.57 8.54 8.65
CA ILE A 92 9.55 9.59 8.77
C ILE A 92 10.13 10.96 8.40
N THR A 93 11.39 11.21 8.70
CA THR A 93 12.12 12.39 8.23
C THR A 93 13.40 11.95 7.52
N SER A 94 13.75 12.64 6.44
CA SER A 94 15.00 12.36 5.73
C SER A 94 15.50 13.58 4.98
N THR A 95 16.82 13.70 4.84
CA THR A 95 17.44 14.63 3.89
C THR A 95 17.02 14.32 2.45
N ILE A 96 17.04 15.32 1.56
CA ILE A 96 16.69 15.17 0.12
C ILE A 96 17.33 13.94 -0.57
N PRO A 97 18.61 13.59 -0.38
CA PRO A 97 19.19 12.40 -1.02
C PRO A 97 18.60 11.06 -0.53
N ASN A 98 17.98 11.05 0.64
CA ASN A 98 17.50 9.86 1.33
C ASN A 98 15.96 9.73 1.32
N VAL A 99 15.26 10.55 0.54
CA VAL A 99 13.79 10.52 0.45
C VAL A 99 13.24 9.23 -0.14
N GLY A 100 14.09 8.43 -0.80
CA GLY A 100 13.76 7.06 -1.20
C GLY A 100 13.52 6.10 -0.03
N LEU A 101 13.95 6.47 1.19
CA LEU A 101 13.67 5.71 2.41
C LEU A 101 12.27 6.01 2.98
N GLN A 102 11.53 6.95 2.43
CA GLN A 102 10.16 7.27 2.84
C GLN A 102 9.15 6.46 2.02
N VAL A 103 8.03 6.07 2.64
CA VAL A 103 6.88 5.52 1.90
C VAL A 103 6.09 6.67 1.30
N TRP A 104 5.83 6.61 -0.01
CA TRP A 104 5.13 7.69 -0.71
C TRP A 104 3.64 7.37 -0.90
N LYS A 105 2.79 8.40 -0.93
CA LYS A 105 1.36 8.21 -1.25
C LYS A 105 1.15 7.52 -2.60
N ALA A 106 1.97 7.87 -3.60
CA ALA A 106 1.93 7.22 -4.92
C ALA A 106 2.26 5.72 -4.84
N GLU A 107 3.19 5.31 -3.98
CA GLU A 107 3.54 3.92 -3.72
C GLU A 107 2.34 3.16 -3.11
N LEU A 108 1.59 3.79 -2.20
CA LEU A 108 0.36 3.23 -1.64
C LEU A 108 -0.75 3.08 -2.69
N VAL A 109 -0.93 4.08 -3.56
CA VAL A 109 -1.93 4.02 -4.65
C VAL A 109 -1.59 2.91 -5.65
N LEU A 110 -0.32 2.80 -6.05
CA LEU A 110 0.12 1.75 -6.96
C LEU A 110 0.03 0.36 -6.31
N SER A 111 0.31 0.26 -5.01
CA SER A 111 0.11 -0.97 -4.23
C SER A 111 -1.33 -1.45 -4.30
N ASP A 112 -2.31 -0.56 -4.10
CA ASP A 112 -3.74 -0.90 -4.18
C ASP A 112 -4.13 -1.38 -5.59
N PHE A 113 -3.60 -0.72 -6.63
CA PHE A 113 -3.81 -1.17 -8.02
C PHE A 113 -3.27 -2.58 -8.26
N ILE A 114 -2.03 -2.89 -7.83
CA ILE A 114 -1.44 -4.22 -7.98
C ILE A 114 -2.26 -5.28 -7.24
N LEU A 115 -2.70 -4.98 -6.02
CA LEU A 115 -3.55 -5.88 -5.23
C LEU A 115 -4.91 -6.12 -5.89
N HIS A 116 -5.55 -5.08 -6.42
CA HIS A 116 -6.79 -5.21 -7.17
C HIS A 116 -6.60 -6.06 -8.44
N LYS A 117 -5.51 -5.84 -9.18
CA LYS A 117 -5.18 -6.61 -10.38
C LYS A 117 -4.94 -8.08 -10.04
N GLU A 118 -4.23 -8.37 -8.96
CA GLU A 118 -4.03 -9.73 -8.45
C GLU A 118 -5.35 -10.44 -8.13
N SER A 119 -6.29 -9.72 -7.52
CA SER A 119 -7.57 -10.31 -7.09
C SER A 119 -8.59 -10.46 -8.21
N CYS A 120 -8.53 -9.62 -9.27
CA CYS A 120 -9.55 -9.58 -10.31
C CYS A 120 -9.08 -10.01 -11.71
N SER A 121 -7.78 -10.26 -11.91
CA SER A 121 -7.20 -10.55 -13.23
C SER A 121 -5.96 -11.43 -13.11
N SER A 122 -5.61 -12.13 -14.19
CA SER A 122 -4.35 -12.91 -14.29
C SER A 122 -3.23 -12.14 -15.02
N GLU A 123 -3.43 -10.87 -15.35
CA GLU A 123 -2.45 -10.08 -16.14
C GLU A 123 -1.06 -9.97 -15.52
N LEU A 124 -0.97 -10.00 -14.19
CA LEU A 124 0.29 -9.91 -13.45
C LEU A 124 0.89 -11.30 -13.14
N GLN A 125 0.21 -12.38 -13.52
CA GLN A 125 0.65 -13.73 -13.20
C GLN A 125 1.83 -14.15 -14.07
N GLY A 126 2.94 -14.54 -13.44
CA GLY A 126 4.11 -15.08 -14.13
C GLY A 126 4.92 -14.03 -14.92
N VAL A 127 4.63 -12.74 -14.75
CA VAL A 127 5.35 -11.67 -15.45
C VAL A 127 6.78 -11.49 -14.93
N ILE A 128 7.65 -10.90 -15.75
CA ILE A 128 8.94 -10.37 -15.32
C ILE A 128 8.81 -8.85 -15.27
N ALA A 129 9.07 -8.24 -14.12
CA ALA A 129 8.88 -6.82 -13.88
C ALA A 129 10.16 -6.12 -13.41
N LEU A 130 10.28 -4.83 -13.74
CA LEU A 130 11.33 -3.92 -13.27
C LEU A 130 10.67 -2.69 -12.63
N GLU A 131 10.92 -2.46 -11.35
CA GLU A 131 10.50 -1.26 -10.64
C GLU A 131 11.65 -0.24 -10.62
N LEU A 132 11.39 0.93 -11.21
CA LEU A 132 12.32 2.05 -11.26
C LEU A 132 12.03 3.02 -10.11
N GLY A 133 13.05 3.36 -9.32
CA GLY A 133 12.86 4.24 -8.17
C GLY A 133 12.02 3.58 -7.09
N ALA A 134 12.30 2.30 -6.79
CA ALA A 134 11.50 1.47 -5.90
C ALA A 134 11.39 2.02 -4.46
N GLY A 135 12.29 2.92 -4.06
CA GLY A 135 12.28 3.51 -2.72
C GLY A 135 12.38 2.42 -1.65
N THR A 136 11.31 2.29 -0.85
CA THR A 136 11.22 1.24 0.19
C THR A 136 10.93 -0.15 -0.36
N GLY A 137 10.48 -0.24 -1.63
CA GLY A 137 10.21 -1.47 -2.35
C GLY A 137 8.86 -2.10 -2.02
N LEU A 138 7.91 -1.35 -1.42
CA LEU A 138 6.60 -1.89 -1.03
C LEU A 138 5.86 -2.46 -2.24
N VAL A 139 5.78 -1.69 -3.34
CA VAL A 139 5.04 -2.09 -4.55
C VAL A 139 5.65 -3.35 -5.17
N GLY A 140 6.96 -3.37 -5.40
CA GLY A 140 7.64 -4.52 -5.98
C GLY A 140 7.52 -5.77 -5.13
N LEU A 141 7.55 -5.63 -3.79
CA LEU A 141 7.34 -6.75 -2.87
C LEU A 141 5.91 -7.30 -2.95
N LEU A 142 4.91 -6.44 -3.15
CA LEU A 142 3.52 -6.88 -3.39
C LEU A 142 3.39 -7.57 -4.74
N LEU A 143 3.99 -7.01 -5.79
CA LEU A 143 3.98 -7.59 -7.14
C LEU A 143 4.66 -8.97 -7.18
N ALA A 144 5.71 -9.17 -6.39
CA ALA A 144 6.44 -10.44 -6.31
C ALA A 144 5.58 -11.64 -5.84
N ARG A 145 4.37 -11.39 -5.30
CA ARG A 145 3.43 -12.45 -4.95
C ARG A 145 2.83 -13.16 -6.17
N VAL A 146 2.74 -12.47 -7.30
CA VAL A 146 2.12 -12.98 -8.54
C VAL A 146 3.06 -13.04 -9.72
N ALA A 147 4.05 -12.15 -9.76
CA ALA A 147 5.07 -12.14 -10.80
C ALA A 147 6.01 -13.35 -10.68
N ASN A 148 6.61 -13.75 -11.80
CA ASN A 148 7.68 -14.74 -11.80
C ASN A 148 8.99 -14.15 -11.26
N THR A 149 9.28 -12.89 -11.60
CA THR A 149 10.49 -12.20 -11.14
C THR A 149 10.26 -10.70 -11.10
N VAL A 150 10.75 -10.03 -10.05
CA VAL A 150 10.71 -8.57 -9.92
C VAL A 150 12.11 -8.05 -9.62
N PHE A 151 12.58 -7.10 -10.42
CA PHE A 151 13.83 -6.38 -10.20
C PHE A 151 13.50 -5.01 -9.60
N LEU A 152 14.12 -4.66 -8.48
CA LEU A 152 13.93 -3.38 -7.81
C LEU A 152 15.19 -2.54 -7.99
N THR A 153 15.02 -1.30 -8.42
CA THR A 153 16.15 -0.37 -8.60
C THR A 153 15.92 0.92 -7.85
N VAL A 154 16.94 1.37 -7.14
CA VAL A 154 17.00 2.65 -6.44
C VAL A 154 18.42 3.20 -6.60
N ARG A 155 18.57 4.52 -6.48
CA ARG A 155 19.85 5.22 -6.61
C ARG A 155 20.72 5.08 -5.36
#